data_AF-A0A0B7MNC3-F1
#
_entry.id   AF-A0A0B7MNC3-F1
#
_cell.length_a   1.000
_cell.length_b   1.000
_cell.length_c   1.000
_cell.angle_alpha   90.00
_cell.angle_beta   90.00
_cell.angle_gamma   90.00
#
_symmetry.space_group_name_H-M   'P 1'
#
loop_
_entity.id
_entity.type
_entity.pdbx_description
1 polymer ?
#
loop_
_entity_poly.entity_id
_entity_poly.type
_entity_poly.pdbx_seq_one_letter_code
_entity_poly.pdbx_strand_id
1 'polypeptide(L)'
;MTLYLAQGFGEIDAAAITVGSMVVLGAFLTGIGVYDEIGRIGGAGSIVPITGFANSIVAPAMDHKREGFVFGVGARLFTVAGPVLVYGTLISSIIGIIYFLLQ
;
A
#
# COMPACT_ATOMS: atom_id res chain seq x y z
N MET A 1 -11.56 -10.13 -2.48
CA MET A 1 -11.88 -11.08 -1.39
C MET A 1 -12.76 -12.21 -1.90
N THR A 2 -13.94 -11.92 -2.46
CA THR A 2 -14.88 -12.94 -2.99
C THR A 2 -14.25 -13.93 -3.98
N LEU A 3 -13.36 -13.44 -4.86
CA LEU A 3 -12.62 -14.29 -5.80
C LEU A 3 -11.79 -15.38 -5.08
N TYR A 4 -11.01 -15.00 -4.06
CA TYR A 4 -10.15 -15.92 -3.33
C TYR A 4 -10.93 -16.81 -2.36
N LEU A 5 -12.02 -16.29 -1.77
CA LEU A 5 -12.96 -17.13 -1.01
C LEU A 5 -13.56 -18.24 -1.89
N ALA A 6 -13.95 -17.92 -3.13
CA ALA A 6 -14.47 -18.90 -4.09
C ALA A 6 -13.42 -19.94 -4.52
N GLN A 7 -12.13 -19.63 -4.40
CA GLN A 7 -11.01 -20.54 -4.64
C GLN A 7 -10.68 -21.43 -3.44
N GLY A 8 -11.38 -21.27 -2.31
CA GLY A 8 -11.21 -22.11 -1.11
C GLY A 8 -10.21 -21.57 -0.09
N PHE A 9 -9.75 -20.32 -0.22
CA PHE A 9 -8.91 -19.68 0.81
C PHE A 9 -9.75 -19.32 2.05
N GLY A 10 -9.14 -19.41 3.24
CA GLY A 10 -9.73 -18.89 4.48
C GLY A 10 -9.91 -17.37 4.42
N GLU A 11 -10.80 -16.83 5.24
CA GLU A 11 -11.18 -15.40 5.18
C GLU A 11 -9.99 -14.45 5.36
N ILE A 12 -9.13 -14.73 6.34
CA ILE A 12 -7.93 -13.95 6.62
C ILE A 12 -6.97 -14.01 5.43
N ASP A 13 -6.72 -15.21 4.88
CA ASP A 13 -5.81 -15.40 3.76
C ASP A 13 -6.35 -14.74 2.48
N ALA A 14 -7.65 -14.90 2.21
CA ALA A 14 -8.34 -14.30 1.07
C ALA A 14 -8.27 -12.76 1.14
N ALA A 15 -8.42 -12.17 2.33
CA ALA A 15 -8.27 -10.74 2.53
C ALA A 15 -6.82 -10.30 2.27
N ALA A 16 -5.82 -10.99 2.84
CA ALA A 16 -4.41 -10.69 2.66
C ALA A 16 -3.99 -10.77 1.18
N ILE A 17 -4.38 -11.84 0.47
CA ILE A 17 -4.06 -12.02 -0.95
C ILE A 17 -4.76 -10.97 -1.82
N THR A 18 -5.99 -10.58 -1.47
CA THR A 18 -6.71 -9.50 -2.18
C THR A 18 -5.93 -8.19 -2.10
N VAL A 19 -5.54 -7.79 -0.88
CA VAL A 19 -4.79 -6.55 -0.66
C VAL A 19 -3.44 -6.59 -1.37
N GLY A 20 -2.71 -7.71 -1.26
CA GLY A 20 -1.43 -7.89 -1.95
C GLY A 20 -1.57 -7.78 -3.47
N SER A 21 -2.59 -8.40 -4.04
CA SER A 21 -2.85 -8.34 -5.49
C SER A 21 -3.19 -6.92 -5.94
N MET A 22 -3.96 -6.18 -5.16
CA MET A 22 -4.26 -4.76 -5.42
C MET A 22 -2.99 -3.90 -5.39
N VAL A 23 -2.11 -4.09 -4.40
CA VAL A 23 -0.83 -3.37 -4.33
C VAL A 23 0.03 -3.65 -5.55
N VAL A 24 0.15 -4.92 -5.95
CA VAL A 24 0.93 -5.32 -7.13
C VAL A 24 0.36 -4.69 -8.40
N LEU A 25 -0.96 -4.74 -8.59
CA LEU A 25 -1.62 -4.12 -9.74
C LEU A 25 -1.43 -2.61 -9.78
N GLY A 26 -1.62 -1.91 -8.65
CA GLY A 26 -1.41 -0.46 -8.56
C GLY A 26 0.04 -0.07 -8.85
N ALA A 27 0.99 -0.80 -8.28
CA ALA A 27 2.42 -0.59 -8.52
C ALA A 27 2.80 -0.83 -9.99
N PHE A 28 2.29 -1.92 -10.59
CA PHE A 28 2.54 -2.25 -11.99
C PHE A 28 1.97 -1.19 -12.93
N LEU A 29 0.71 -0.82 -12.76
CA LEU A 29 0.03 0.20 -13.58
C LEU A 29 0.70 1.58 -13.44
N THR A 30 1.24 1.90 -12.25
CA THR A 30 2.01 3.13 -12.04
C THR A 30 3.36 3.05 -12.75
N GLY A 31 4.05 1.92 -12.66
CA GLY A 31 5.33 1.68 -13.30
C GLY A 31 5.30 1.81 -14.83
N ILE A 32 4.17 1.46 -15.46
CA ILE A 32 3.96 1.63 -16.91
C ILE A 32 3.33 2.99 -17.28
N GLY A 33 3.04 3.85 -16.31
CA GLY A 33 2.53 5.22 -16.53
C GLY A 33 1.05 5.33 -16.85
N VAL A 34 0.22 4.32 -16.52
CA VAL A 34 -1.23 4.31 -16.84
C VAL A 34 -2.09 4.64 -15.62
N TYR A 35 -1.57 4.43 -14.40
CA TYR A 35 -2.37 4.59 -13.18
C TYR A 35 -2.92 6.01 -13.00
N ASP A 36 -2.15 7.05 -13.31
CA ASP A 36 -2.57 8.44 -13.11
C ASP A 36 -3.73 8.82 -14.04
N GLU A 37 -3.77 8.26 -15.25
CA GLU A 37 -4.87 8.44 -16.20
C GLU A 37 -6.14 7.71 -15.73
N ILE A 38 -5.99 6.50 -15.17
CA ILE A 38 -7.09 5.80 -14.50
C ILE A 38 -7.61 6.65 -13.35
N GLY A 39 -6.72 7.28 -12.59
CA GLY A 39 -7.11 8.13 -11.46
C GLY A 39 -7.80 9.43 -11.87
N ARG A 40 -7.42 10.01 -13.01
CA ARG A 40 -8.10 11.17 -13.60
C ARG A 40 -9.58 10.90 -13.90
N ILE A 41 -9.89 9.68 -14.37
CA ILE A 41 -11.26 9.28 -14.73
C ILE A 41 -12.00 8.69 -13.52
N GLY A 42 -11.34 7.86 -12.74
CA GLY A 42 -11.90 7.15 -11.58
C GLY A 42 -12.01 7.99 -10.31
N GLY A 43 -11.34 9.15 -10.26
CA GLY A 43 -11.36 10.06 -9.13
C GLY A 43 -11.02 9.38 -7.80
N ALA A 44 -11.82 9.65 -6.78
CA ALA A 44 -11.64 9.07 -5.43
C ALA A 44 -11.61 7.53 -5.42
N GLY A 45 -12.28 6.87 -6.38
CA GLY A 45 -12.27 5.41 -6.49
C GLY A 45 -10.90 4.81 -6.81
N SER A 46 -9.97 5.60 -7.35
CA SER A 46 -8.58 5.19 -7.58
C SER A 46 -7.63 5.57 -6.45
N ILE A 47 -7.96 6.62 -5.68
CA ILE A 47 -7.09 7.20 -4.65
C ILE A 47 -7.35 6.55 -3.29
N VAL A 48 -8.62 6.28 -2.97
CA VAL A 48 -9.05 5.77 -1.65
C VAL A 48 -8.61 4.31 -1.42
N PRO A 49 -8.68 3.39 -2.39
CA PRO A 49 -8.20 2.02 -2.17
C PRO A 49 -6.68 1.93 -2.05
N ILE A 50 -6.18 0.80 -1.55
CA ILE A 50 -4.73 0.53 -1.36
C ILE A 50 -3.91 0.58 -2.67
N THR A 51 -4.56 0.52 -3.83
CA THR A 51 -3.94 0.75 -5.13
C THR A 51 -3.39 2.19 -5.24
N GLY A 52 -4.09 3.19 -4.67
CA GLY A 52 -3.67 4.58 -4.65
C GLY A 52 -2.44 4.79 -3.75
N PHE A 53 -2.35 4.04 -2.65
CA PHE A 53 -1.13 3.97 -1.84
C PHE A 53 0.04 3.38 -2.63
N ALA A 54 -0.18 2.34 -3.44
CA ALA A 54 0.88 1.79 -4.29
C ALA A 54 1.38 2.83 -5.32
N ASN A 55 0.48 3.61 -5.92
CA ASN A 55 0.83 4.70 -6.82
C ASN A 55 1.65 5.80 -6.14
N SER A 56 1.23 6.26 -4.95
CA SER A 56 1.95 7.32 -4.21
C SER A 56 3.34 6.90 -3.72
N ILE A 57 3.62 5.59 -3.70
CA ILE A 57 4.94 5.03 -3.39
C ILE A 57 5.79 4.89 -4.65
N VAL A 58 5.22 4.32 -5.72
CA VAL A 58 5.97 4.01 -6.96
C VAL A 58 6.27 5.25 -7.79
N ALA A 59 5.33 6.19 -7.91
CA ALA A 59 5.52 7.42 -8.68
C ALA A 59 6.77 8.22 -8.23
N PRO A 60 6.91 8.62 -6.95
CA PRO A 60 8.09 9.36 -6.52
C PRO A 60 9.39 8.52 -6.58
N ALA A 61 9.30 7.20 -6.46
CA ALA A 61 10.44 6.31 -6.62
C ALA A 61 10.97 6.30 -8.07
N MET A 62 10.09 6.43 -9.07
CA MET A 62 10.49 6.59 -10.48
C MET A 62 11.09 7.98 -10.72
N ASP A 63 10.44 9.04 -10.24
CA ASP A 63 10.85 10.43 -10.46
C ASP A 63 12.24 10.72 -9.88
N HIS A 64 12.50 10.20 -8.68
CA HIS A 64 13.76 10.44 -7.95
C HIS A 64 14.80 9.34 -8.18
N LYS A 65 14.60 8.45 -9.15
CA LYS A 65 15.58 7.40 -9.48
C LYS A 65 16.95 7.98 -9.85
N ARG A 66 16.98 9.18 -10.46
CA ARG A 66 18.22 9.87 -10.86
C ARG A 66 19.05 10.35 -9.68
N GLU A 67 18.46 10.50 -8.50
CA GLU A 67 19.12 10.87 -7.24
C GLU A 67 19.76 9.66 -6.53
N GLY A 68 19.66 8.46 -7.13
CA GLY A 68 20.23 7.22 -6.61
C GLY A 68 19.31 6.49 -5.64
N PHE A 69 19.71 5.27 -5.25
CA PHE A 69 18.85 4.37 -4.48
C PHE A 69 18.66 4.79 -3.01
N VAL A 70 19.66 5.43 -2.40
CA VAL A 70 19.63 5.79 -0.97
C VAL A 70 18.99 7.16 -0.78
N PHE A 71 19.62 8.21 -1.31
CA PHE A 71 19.17 9.59 -1.12
C PHE A 71 17.97 9.98 -1.98
N GLY A 72 17.77 9.31 -3.12
CA GLY A 72 16.60 9.50 -3.99
C GLY A 72 15.47 8.55 -3.64
N VAL A 73 15.53 7.34 -4.20
CA VAL A 73 14.45 6.34 -4.13
C VAL A 73 14.10 6.01 -2.67
N GLY A 74 15.08 5.58 -1.87
CA GLY A 74 14.88 5.16 -0.49
C GLY A 74 14.32 6.27 0.40
N ALA A 75 14.90 7.46 0.33
CA ALA A 75 14.43 8.61 1.09
C ALA A 75 12.97 8.96 0.76
N ARG A 76 12.61 9.01 -0.53
CA ARG A 76 11.24 9.33 -0.96
C ARG A 76 10.23 8.25 -0.61
N LEU A 77 10.59 6.98 -0.77
CA LEU A 77 9.77 5.87 -0.30
C LEU A 77 9.48 5.99 1.21
N PHE A 78 10.49 6.36 2.01
CA PHE A 78 10.34 6.50 3.46
C PHE A 78 9.50 7.70 3.87
N THR A 79 9.48 8.79 3.09
CA THR A 79 8.58 9.93 3.39
C THR A 79 7.09 9.56 3.36
N VAL A 80 6.72 8.58 2.55
CA VAL A 80 5.34 8.09 2.44
C VAL A 80 5.09 6.87 3.34
N ALA A 81 6.00 5.88 3.32
CA ALA A 81 5.86 4.66 4.11
C ALA A 81 6.16 4.84 5.61
N GLY A 82 7.04 5.79 5.97
CA GLY A 82 7.46 6.06 7.34
C GLY A 82 6.31 6.38 8.29
N PRO A 83 5.45 7.37 7.98
CA PRO A 83 4.27 7.66 8.79
C PRO A 83 3.35 6.44 8.98
N VAL A 84 3.10 5.67 7.91
CA VAL A 84 2.24 4.48 7.95
C VAL A 84 2.80 3.43 8.91
N LEU A 85 4.10 3.15 8.83
CA LEU A 85 4.78 2.20 9.71
C LEU A 85 4.77 2.68 11.16
N VAL A 86 5.10 3.95 11.41
CA VAL A 86 5.17 4.51 12.77
C VAL A 86 3.80 4.44 13.45
N TYR A 87 2.75 4.97 12.82
CA TYR A 87 1.43 4.96 13.43
C TYR A 87 0.83 3.55 13.51
N GLY A 88 1.03 2.72 12.49
CA GLY A 88 0.54 1.34 12.49
C GLY A 88 1.15 0.49 13.61
N THR A 89 2.48 0.51 13.74
CA THR A 89 3.18 -0.27 14.77
C THR A 89 2.94 0.29 16.17
N LEU A 90 2.89 1.61 16.33
CA LEU A 90 2.62 2.24 17.62
C LEU A 90 1.23 1.89 18.13
N ILE A 91 0.19 2.05 17.30
CA ILE A 91 -1.19 1.73 17.68
C ILE A 91 -1.35 0.23 17.93
N SER A 92 -0.78 -0.63 17.08
CA SER A 92 -0.79 -2.08 17.31
C SER A 92 -0.16 -2.45 18.65
N SER A 93 0.95 -1.82 19.02
CA SER A 93 1.63 -2.08 20.30
C SER A 93 0.80 -1.60 21.49
N ILE A 94 0.22 -0.39 21.40
CA ILE A 94 -0.64 0.17 22.46
C ILE A 94 -1.87 -0.73 22.68
N ILE A 95 -2.56 -1.12 21.60
CA ILE A 95 -3.73 -2.01 21.69
C ILE A 95 -3.32 -3.37 22.27
N GLY A 96 -2.18 -3.92 21.85
CA GLY A 96 -1.65 -5.18 22.38
C GLY A 96 -1.38 -5.11 23.90
N ILE A 97 -0.81 -4.01 24.38
CA ILE A 97 -0.57 -3.79 25.82
C ILE A 97 -1.90 -3.65 26.57
N ILE A 98 -2.85 -2.87 26.05
CA ILE A 98 -4.18 -2.71 26.68
C ILE A 98 -4.88 -4.06 26.79
N TYR A 99 -4.86 -4.86 25.72
CA TYR A 99 -5.45 -6.20 25.72
C TYR A 99 -4.80 -7.09 26.77
N PHE A 100 -3.47 -7.10 26.86
CA PHE A 100 -2.73 -7.89 27.85
C PHE A 100 -3.06 -7.52 29.31
N LEU A 101 -3.33 -6.23 29.58
CA LEU A 101 -3.67 -5.76 30.93
C LEU A 101 -5.13 -5.97 31.33
N LEU A 102 -6.04 -6.12 30.36
CA LEU A 102 -7.48 -6.33 30.56
C LEU A 102 -7.89 -7.82 30.53
N GLN A 103 -6.99 -8.69 30.07
CA GLN A 103 -7.15 -10.13 30.08
C GLN A 103 -6.87 -10.70 31.48
#